data_AF-A0AB36Z689-F1
#
_entry.id   AF-A0AB36Z689-F1
#
_cell.length_a   1.000
_cell.length_b   1.000
_cell.length_c   1.000
_cell.angle_alpha   90.00
_cell.angle_beta   90.00
_cell.angle_gamma   90.00
#
_symmetry.space_group_name_H-M   'P 1'
#
loop_
_entity.id
_entity.type
_entity.pdbx_description
1 polymer ?
#
loop_
_entity_poly.entity_id
_entity_poly.type
_entity_poly.pdbx_seq_one_letter_code
_entity_poly.pdbx_strand_id
1 'polypeptide(L)'
;MFDKISALFKSNKPSPAQLYLEENNIQYTEETGYIVDGINLNQELGERLEYLSNRRMKTFNDLKELYSTAMIINEKIDLEIANQRFNSRLGNTEENLLQFKVIVEKLNDYYRNFLREKK
;
A
#
# COMPACT_ATOMS: atom_id res chain seq x y z
N MET A 1 23.87 -28.44 -20.37
CA MET A 1 23.42 -27.08 -20.79
C MET A 1 22.51 -26.42 -19.75
N PHE A 2 21.87 -27.17 -18.84
CA PHE A 2 21.15 -26.61 -17.68
C PHE A 2 22.05 -25.87 -16.68
N ASP A 3 23.35 -26.18 -16.63
CA ASP A 3 24.29 -25.56 -15.67
C ASP A 3 24.56 -24.06 -15.92
N LYS A 4 24.28 -23.56 -17.13
CA LYS A 4 24.43 -22.13 -17.43
C LYS A 4 23.25 -21.29 -16.94
N ILE A 5 22.06 -21.87 -16.83
CA ILE A 5 20.87 -21.18 -16.31
C ILE A 5 20.97 -21.11 -14.78
N SER A 6 21.40 -22.19 -14.11
CA SER A 6 21.59 -22.22 -12.66
C SER A 6 22.72 -21.28 -12.17
N ALA A 7 23.67 -20.91 -13.02
CA ALA A 7 24.72 -19.95 -12.70
C ALA A 7 24.24 -18.49 -12.75
N LEU A 8 23.27 -18.15 -13.61
CA LEU A 8 22.66 -16.83 -13.71
C LEU A 8 21.75 -16.50 -12.51
N PHE A 9 21.10 -17.51 -11.92
CA PHE A 9 20.31 -17.35 -10.68
C PHE A 9 21.16 -17.30 -9.40
N LYS A 10 22.46 -17.62 -9.47
CA LYS A 10 23.34 -17.64 -8.28
C LYS A 10 23.95 -16.28 -7.92
N SER A 11 23.82 -15.24 -8.75
CA SER A 11 24.54 -13.97 -8.56
C SER A 11 23.71 -12.80 -8.02
N ASN A 12 22.38 -12.92 -7.89
CA ASN A 12 21.56 -11.86 -7.32
C ASN A 12 20.62 -12.45 -6.27
N LYS A 13 21.08 -12.56 -5.02
CA LYS A 13 20.15 -12.75 -3.91
C LYS A 13 19.22 -11.54 -3.88
N PRO A 14 17.88 -11.72 -3.86
CA PRO A 14 16.97 -10.60 -3.79
C PRO A 14 17.28 -9.77 -2.54
N SER A 15 17.24 -8.45 -2.68
CA SER A 15 17.45 -7.57 -1.53
C SER A 15 16.30 -7.76 -0.52
N PRO A 16 16.50 -7.44 0.77
CA PRO A 16 15.41 -7.49 1.75
C PRO A 16 14.17 -6.67 1.33
N ALA A 17 14.37 -5.56 0.60
CA ALA A 17 13.28 -4.76 0.06
C ALA A 17 12.53 -5.51 -1.05
N GLN A 18 13.23 -6.20 -1.95
CA GLN A 18 12.61 -7.00 -3.01
C GLN A 18 11.81 -8.18 -2.44
N LEU A 19 12.37 -8.87 -1.43
CA LEU A 19 11.66 -9.93 -0.71
C LEU A 19 10.38 -9.41 -0.05
N TYR A 20 10.44 -8.26 0.61
CA TYR A 20 9.25 -7.66 1.22
C TYR A 20 8.15 -7.36 0.20
N LEU A 21 8.52 -6.80 -0.96
CA LEU A 21 7.58 -6.51 -2.04
C LEU A 21 6.93 -7.81 -2.57
N GLU A 22 7.72 -8.85 -2.79
CA GLU A 22 7.24 -10.16 -3.27
C GLU A 22 6.30 -10.82 -2.26
N GLU A 23 6.70 -10.92 -0.99
CA GLU A 23 5.92 -11.55 0.09
C GLU A 23 4.58 -10.83 0.34
N ASN A 24 4.52 -9.52 0.09
CA ASN A 24 3.32 -8.71 0.32
C ASN A 24 2.52 -8.43 -0.96
N ASN A 25 2.90 -9.04 -2.09
CA ASN A 25 2.31 -8.83 -3.42
C ASN A 25 2.26 -7.36 -3.84
N ILE A 26 3.31 -6.60 -3.55
CA ILE A 26 3.42 -5.17 -3.87
C ILE A 26 4.21 -5.03 -5.17
N GLN A 27 3.62 -4.31 -6.12
CA GLN A 27 4.25 -3.93 -7.39
C GLN A 27 4.10 -2.43 -7.60
N TYR A 28 4.97 -1.85 -8.42
CA TYR A 28 4.88 -0.45 -8.81
C TYR A 28 5.19 -0.31 -10.30
N THR A 29 4.37 0.44 -11.02
CA THR A 29 4.65 0.86 -12.39
C THR A 29 4.51 2.37 -12.51
N GLU A 30 5.25 3.00 -13.43
CA GLU A 30 5.13 4.45 -13.64
C GLU A 30 3.76 4.85 -14.21
N GLU A 31 3.10 3.95 -14.94
CA GLU A 31 1.81 4.20 -15.58
C GLU A 31 0.64 4.15 -14.59
N THR A 32 0.63 3.15 -13.69
CA THR A 32 -0.51 2.91 -12.79
C THR A 32 -0.23 3.26 -11.33
N GLY A 33 1.04 3.34 -10.93
CA GLY A 33 1.47 3.46 -9.54
C GLY A 33 1.48 2.11 -8.81
N TYR A 34 1.21 2.14 -7.50
CA TYR A 34 1.24 0.93 -6.66
C TYR A 34 0.08 -0.02 -6.96
N ILE A 35 0.42 -1.30 -7.02
CA ILE A 35 -0.50 -2.43 -7.09
C ILE A 35 -0.23 -3.31 -5.87
N VAL A 36 -1.25 -3.64 -5.09
CA VAL A 36 -1.12 -4.51 -3.91
C VAL A 36 -2.17 -5.61 -3.98
N ASP A 37 -1.74 -6.87 -3.84
CA ASP A 37 -2.62 -8.05 -3.96
C ASP A 37 -3.44 -8.05 -5.27
N GLY A 38 -2.85 -7.53 -6.35
CA GLY A 38 -3.47 -7.40 -7.67
C GLY A 38 -4.41 -6.19 -7.85
N ILE A 39 -4.58 -5.35 -6.82
CA ILE A 39 -5.45 -4.16 -6.87
C ILE A 39 -4.63 -2.95 -7.33
N ASN A 40 -5.01 -2.32 -8.44
CA ASN A 40 -4.46 -1.02 -8.85
C ASN A 40 -4.97 0.08 -7.91
N LEU A 41 -4.14 0.50 -6.96
CA LEU A 41 -4.59 1.30 -5.83
C LEU A 41 -5.10 2.69 -6.23
N ASN A 42 -4.44 3.34 -7.18
CA ASN A 42 -4.84 4.67 -7.64
C ASN A 42 -6.20 4.63 -8.33
N GLN A 43 -6.41 3.64 -9.19
CA GLN A 43 -7.65 3.47 -9.93
C GLN A 43 -8.80 3.04 -9.03
N GLU A 44 -8.58 2.02 -8.20
CA GLU A 44 -9.67 1.36 -7.45
C GLU A 44 -9.93 2.03 -6.10
N LEU A 45 -8.92 2.62 -5.47
CA LEU A 45 -9.00 3.13 -4.09
C LEU A 45 -8.69 4.63 -3.96
N GLY A 46 -8.40 5.35 -5.06
CA GLY A 46 -8.04 6.77 -5.03
C GLY A 46 -9.09 7.67 -4.38
N GLU A 47 -10.37 7.50 -4.72
CA GLU A 47 -11.45 8.27 -4.10
C GLU A 47 -11.61 7.96 -2.61
N ARG A 48 -11.41 6.69 -2.22
CA ARG A 48 -11.47 6.27 -0.82
C ARG A 48 -10.29 6.85 -0.04
N LEU A 49 -9.08 6.86 -0.62
CA LEU A 49 -7.92 7.54 -0.06
C LEU A 49 -8.17 9.03 0.12
N GLU A 50 -8.71 9.72 -0.89
CA GLU A 50 -9.04 11.15 -0.79
C GLU A 50 -10.03 11.43 0.33
N TYR A 51 -11.06 10.61 0.46
CA TYR A 51 -12.01 10.75 1.55
C TYR A 51 -11.35 10.47 2.91
N LEU A 52 -10.66 9.34 3.08
CA LEU A 52 -10.09 8.90 4.35
C LEU A 52 -8.92 9.78 4.83
N SER A 53 -8.16 10.36 3.90
CA SER A 53 -7.06 11.28 4.19
C SER A 53 -7.50 12.72 4.49
N ASN A 54 -8.81 13.00 4.56
CA ASN A 54 -9.36 14.35 4.62
C ASN A 54 -8.87 15.24 3.46
N ARG A 55 -8.90 14.68 2.25
CA ARG A 55 -8.52 15.30 0.97
C ARG A 55 -7.05 15.69 0.83
N ARG A 56 -6.18 15.17 1.71
CA ARG A 56 -4.73 15.42 1.63
C ARG A 56 -4.11 14.68 0.45
N MET A 57 -4.57 13.46 0.20
CA MET A 57 -3.99 12.56 -0.79
C MET A 57 -5.02 12.12 -1.82
N LYS A 58 -4.61 12.02 -3.09
CA LYS A 58 -5.44 11.45 -4.17
C LYS A 58 -4.87 10.19 -4.79
N THR A 59 -3.59 9.93 -4.55
CA THR A 59 -2.85 8.79 -5.10
C THR A 59 -1.95 8.19 -4.02
N PHE A 60 -1.58 6.93 -4.19
CA PHE A 60 -0.68 6.19 -3.30
C PHE A 60 0.81 6.39 -3.68
N ASN A 61 1.12 7.24 -4.66
CA ASN A 61 2.47 7.35 -5.23
C ASN A 61 3.49 7.98 -4.26
N ASP A 62 3.04 8.85 -3.35
CA ASP A 62 3.88 9.43 -2.31
C ASP A 62 3.76 8.62 -1.01
N LEU A 63 4.66 7.64 -0.84
CA LEU A 63 4.69 6.82 0.37
C LEU A 63 5.10 7.60 1.63
N LYS A 64 5.84 8.70 1.49
CA LYS A 64 6.22 9.55 2.62
C LYS A 64 5.00 10.32 3.12
N GLU A 65 4.18 10.82 2.19
CA GLU A 65 2.90 11.46 2.52
C GLU A 65 1.89 10.44 3.05
N LEU A 66 1.85 9.22 2.49
CA LEU A 66 1.02 8.13 3.03
C LEU A 66 1.37 7.84 4.49
N TYR A 67 2.67 7.71 4.78
CA TYR A 67 3.17 7.45 6.12
C TYR A 67 2.83 8.57 7.10
N SER A 68 2.94 9.85 6.69
CA SER A 68 2.59 10.98 7.55
C SER A 68 1.08 11.14 7.75
N THR A 69 0.26 10.68 6.80
CA THR A 69 -1.19 10.80 6.81
C THR A 69 -1.90 9.57 7.39
N ALA A 70 -1.19 8.46 7.56
CA ALA A 70 -1.74 7.18 7.99
C ALA A 70 -2.54 7.24 9.29
N MET A 71 -2.11 8.05 10.27
CA MET A 71 -2.84 8.22 11.53
C MET A 71 -4.25 8.79 11.30
N ILE A 72 -4.39 9.79 10.41
CA ILE A 72 -5.68 10.41 10.07
C ILE A 72 -6.57 9.39 9.37
N ILE A 73 -6.02 8.62 8.44
CA ILE A 73 -6.72 7.56 7.72
C ILE A 73 -7.27 6.53 8.71
N ASN A 74 -6.41 6.01 9.60
CA ASN A 74 -6.79 4.99 10.58
C ASN A 74 -7.86 5.48 11.54
N GLU A 75 -7.70 6.69 12.11
CA GLU A 75 -8.70 7.28 12.99
C GLU A 75 -10.06 7.40 12.30
N LYS A 76 -10.08 7.84 11.04
CA LYS A 76 -11.33 7.98 10.28
C LYS A 76 -12.00 6.64 10.00
N ILE A 77 -11.22 5.62 9.66
CA ILE A 77 -11.73 4.25 9.52
C ILE A 77 -12.34 3.76 10.84
N ASP A 78 -11.60 3.92 11.94
CA ASP A 78 -12.02 3.45 13.26
C ASP A 78 -13.32 4.15 13.70
N LEU A 79 -13.49 5.44 13.38
CA LEU A 79 -14.74 6.16 13.61
C LEU A 79 -15.90 5.64 12.75
N GLU A 80 -15.70 5.31 11.48
CA GLU A 80 -16.78 4.73 10.65
C GLU A 80 -17.23 3.37 11.19
N ILE A 81 -16.27 2.51 11.56
CA ILE A 81 -16.53 1.17 12.11
C ILE A 81 -17.23 1.28 13.48
N ALA A 82 -16.70 2.08 14.40
CA ALA A 82 -17.26 2.21 15.75
C ALA A 82 -18.69 2.76 15.73
N ASN A 83 -19.00 3.67 14.81
CA ASN A 83 -20.33 4.24 14.68
C ASN A 83 -21.26 3.42 13.79
N GLN A 84 -20.75 2.39 13.08
CA GLN A 84 -21.47 1.63 12.06
C GLN A 84 -22.14 2.55 11.02
N ARG A 85 -21.45 3.63 10.66
CA ARG A 85 -21.91 4.66 9.71
C ARG A 85 -20.92 4.77 8.58
N PHE A 86 -21.12 3.94 7.57
CA PHE A 86 -20.22 3.85 6.43
C PHE A 86 -20.57 4.85 5.32
N ASN A 87 -19.56 5.34 4.62
CA ASN A 87 -19.76 6.14 3.43
C ASN A 87 -20.33 5.29 2.27
N SER A 88 -21.65 5.39 2.05
CA SER A 88 -22.36 4.62 1.02
C SER A 88 -21.94 4.95 -0.41
N ARG A 89 -21.53 6.21 -0.70
CA ARG A 89 -21.05 6.62 -2.02
C ARG A 89 -19.78 5.86 -2.42
N LEU A 90 -18.93 5.56 -1.44
CA LEU A 90 -17.67 4.83 -1.63
C LEU A 90 -17.83 3.32 -1.45
N GLY A 91 -19.06 2.85 -1.22
CA GLY A 91 -19.33 1.44 -0.90
C GLY A 91 -18.56 0.95 0.31
N ASN A 92 -18.27 1.81 1.30
CA ASN A 92 -17.52 1.42 2.48
C ASN A 92 -18.28 0.35 3.27
N THR A 93 -17.55 -0.66 3.72
CA THR A 93 -18.00 -1.70 4.64
C THR A 93 -16.90 -1.91 5.67
N GLU A 94 -17.22 -2.48 6.83
CA GLU A 94 -16.19 -2.81 7.82
C GLU A 94 -15.07 -3.67 7.22
N GLU A 95 -15.43 -4.68 6.44
CA GLU A 95 -14.49 -5.57 5.76
C GLU A 95 -13.52 -4.82 4.83
N ASN A 96 -14.03 -3.97 3.92
CA ASN A 96 -13.16 -3.30 2.96
C ASN A 96 -12.33 -2.17 3.60
N LEU A 97 -12.80 -1.60 4.71
CA LEU A 97 -12.02 -0.64 5.48
C LEU A 97 -10.89 -1.33 6.25
N LEU A 98 -11.12 -2.52 6.80
CA LEU A 98 -10.06 -3.33 7.40
C LEU A 98 -9.03 -3.77 6.35
N GLN A 99 -9.47 -4.19 5.16
CA GLN A 99 -8.58 -4.46 4.03
C GLN A 99 -7.76 -3.22 3.64
N PHE A 100 -8.39 -2.04 3.63
CA PHE A 100 -7.70 -0.77 3.35
C PHE A 100 -6.61 -0.48 4.40
N LYS A 101 -6.87 -0.72 5.70
CA LYS A 101 -5.85 -0.57 6.75
C LYS A 101 -4.63 -1.45 6.50
N VAL A 102 -4.86 -2.72 6.12
CA VAL A 102 -3.78 -3.66 5.81
C VAL A 102 -2.93 -3.18 4.62
N ILE A 103 -3.56 -2.65 3.57
CA ILE A 103 -2.83 -2.09 2.41
C ILE A 103 -1.96 -0.91 2.84
N VAL A 104 -2.51 0.02 3.63
CA VAL A 104 -1.77 1.19 4.13
C VAL A 104 -0.62 0.76 5.03
N GLU A 105 -0.82 -0.25 5.88
CA GLU A 105 0.22 -0.82 6.74
C GLU A 105 1.37 -1.41 5.92
N LYS A 106 1.08 -2.28 4.94
CA LYS A 106 2.07 -2.85 4.02
C LYS A 106 2.95 -1.77 3.35
N LEU A 107 2.31 -0.73 2.82
CA LEU A 107 3.03 0.36 2.15
C LEU A 107 3.85 1.22 3.10
N ASN A 108 3.33 1.49 4.30
CA ASN A 108 4.04 2.25 5.33
C ASN A 108 5.24 1.51 5.89
N ASP A 109 5.11 0.20 6.09
CA ASP A 109 6.20 -0.66 6.52
C ASP A 109 7.28 -0.75 5.45
N TYR A 110 6.89 -0.88 4.18
CA TYR A 110 7.83 -0.81 3.05
C TYR A 110 8.61 0.51 3.07
N TYR A 111 7.90 1.63 3.18
CA TYR A 111 8.54 2.95 3.26
C TYR A 111 9.47 3.08 4.45
N ARG A 112 8.99 2.75 5.66
CA ARG A 112 9.73 2.90 6.91
C ARG A 112 10.99 2.04 6.95
N ASN A 113 10.92 0.82 6.46
CA ASN A 113 11.99 -0.15 6.60
C ASN A 113 13.04 -0.04 5.50
N PHE A 114 12.65 0.37 4.28
CA PHE A 114 13.52 0.29 3.11
C PHE A 114 13.77 1.61 2.37
N LEU A 115 12.85 2.57 2.41
CA LEU A 115 12.97 3.82 1.63
C LEU A 115 13.31 5.05 2.47
N ARG A 116 12.84 5.09 3.72
CA ARG A 116 13.04 6.24 4.59
C ARG A 116 14.52 6.34 4.96
N GLU A 117 15.13 7.47 4.62
CA GLU A 117 16.49 7.80 5.08
C GLU A 117 16.54 7.75 6.62
N LYS A 118 17.36 6.84 7.15
CA LYS A 118 17.68 6.79 8.58
C LYS A 118 18.80 7.81 8.81
N LYS A 119 18.45 8.95 9.41
CA LYS A 119 19.42 9.91 9.93
C LYS A 119 20.06 9.40 11.21
#